data_AF-A0A7X9CM59-F1
#
_entry.id   AF-A0A7X9CM59-F1
#
_cell.length_a   1.000
_cell.length_b   1.000
_cell.length_c   1.000
_cell.angle_alpha   90.00
_cell.angle_beta   90.00
_cell.angle_gamma   90.00
#
_symmetry.space_group_name_H-M   'P 1'
#
loop_
_entity.id
_entity.type
_entity.pdbx_description
1 polymer ?
#
loop_
_entity_poly.entity_id
_entity_poly.type
_entity_poly.pdbx_seq_one_letter_code
_entity_poly.pdbx_strand_id
1 'polypeptide(L)'
;NIVLKTYYNACQHNIVNFKSADDEIINMTKEQYEKYIMENYPTLKIIHFSVKEIILREEKNHLCPNHYIIGESNGYIAIYGIDENGRKFLDKVFTDYPISLLKEVDQKRLIDGIIVDSEEELTDVLENFIS
;
A
#
# COMPACT_ATOMS: atom_id res chain seq x y z
N ASN A 1 19.42 -6.98 -12.32
CA ASN A 1 18.22 -6.25 -11.82
C ASN A 1 17.27 -7.23 -11.14
N ILE A 2 16.65 -6.82 -10.02
CA ILE A 2 15.61 -7.61 -9.37
C ILE A 2 14.29 -6.86 -9.51
N VAL A 3 13.29 -7.53 -10.05
CA VAL A 3 11.94 -7.00 -10.24
C VAL A 3 11.00 -7.74 -9.31
N LEU A 4 10.40 -7.02 -8.37
CA LEU A 4 9.36 -7.55 -7.48
C LEU A 4 7.99 -7.14 -8.00
N LYS A 5 7.14 -8.12 -8.28
CA LYS A 5 5.74 -7.91 -8.68
C LYS A 5 4.83 -8.30 -7.51
N THR A 6 4.16 -7.32 -6.93
CA THR A 6 3.22 -7.54 -5.81
C THR A 6 1.79 -7.36 -6.32
N TYR A 7 0.98 -8.40 -6.17
CA TYR A 7 -0.46 -8.35 -6.46
C TYR A 7 -1.26 -8.20 -5.17
N TYR A 8 -2.14 -7.20 -5.11
CA TYR A 8 -2.95 -6.90 -3.93
C TYR A 8 -4.39 -7.36 -4.16
N ASN A 9 -4.79 -8.46 -3.52
CA ASN A 9 -6.11 -9.07 -3.71
C ASN A 9 -7.28 -8.17 -3.30
N ALA A 10 -7.09 -7.27 -2.33
CA ALA A 10 -8.16 -6.40 -1.83
C ALA A 10 -8.58 -5.31 -2.82
N CYS A 11 -7.65 -4.85 -3.67
CA CYS A 11 -7.89 -3.79 -4.67
C CYS A 11 -7.60 -4.24 -6.12
N GLN A 12 -7.12 -5.47 -6.32
CA GLN A 12 -6.73 -6.03 -7.62
C GLN A 12 -5.59 -5.26 -8.31
N HIS A 13 -4.83 -4.44 -7.58
CA HIS A 13 -3.70 -3.68 -8.12
C HIS A 13 -2.44 -4.54 -8.23
N ASN A 14 -1.63 -4.24 -9.24
CA ASN A 14 -0.28 -4.77 -9.41
C ASN A 14 0.73 -3.64 -9.22
N ILE A 15 1.66 -3.79 -8.29
CA ILE A 15 2.77 -2.86 -8.08
C ILE A 15 4.07 -3.55 -8.49
N VAL A 16 4.92 -2.82 -9.20
CA VAL A 16 6.23 -3.30 -9.66
C VAL A 16 7.32 -2.47 -9.03
N ASN A 17 8.14 -3.11 -8.19
CA ASN A 17 9.27 -2.48 -7.53
C ASN A 17 10.58 -2.97 -8.16
N PHE A 18 11.49 -2.04 -8.40
CA PHE A 18 12.83 -2.32 -8.91
C PHE A 18 13.82 -2.26 -7.76
N LYS A 19 14.60 -3.33 -7.57
CA LYS A 19 15.74 -3.36 -6.66
C LYS A 19 17.02 -3.64 -7.43
N SER A 20 18.07 -2.90 -7.09
CA SER A 20 19.43 -3.30 -7.44
C SER A 20 19.75 -4.59 -6.69
N ALA A 21 20.37 -5.56 -7.38
CA ALA A 21 20.98 -6.68 -6.68
C ALA A 21 22.17 -6.12 -5.89
N ASP A 22 22.25 -6.39 -4.60
CA ASP A 22 23.45 -6.11 -3.81
C ASP A 22 24.57 -7.11 -4.17
N ASP A 23 25.79 -6.81 -3.71
CA ASP A 23 26.97 -7.62 -4.00
C ASP A 23 26.88 -9.04 -3.42
N GLU A 24 26.07 -9.25 -2.38
CA GLU A 24 25.82 -10.56 -1.77
C GLU A 24 24.98 -11.44 -2.71
N ILE A 25 23.95 -10.87 -3.33
CA ILE A 25 23.09 -11.58 -4.29
C ILE A 25 23.82 -11.86 -5.62
N ILE A 26 24.68 -10.94 -6.08
CA ILE A 26 25.39 -11.07 -7.37
C ILE A 26 26.30 -12.30 -7.42
N ASN A 27 26.87 -12.71 -6.28
CA ASN A 27 27.78 -13.85 -6.20
C ASN A 27 27.09 -15.19 -5.94
N MET A 28 25.75 -15.22 -5.82
CA MET A 28 25.01 -16.46 -5.60
C MET A 28 24.80 -17.24 -6.90
N THR A 29 24.92 -18.57 -6.82
CA THR A 29 24.33 -19.44 -7.84
C THR A 29 22.81 -19.38 -7.77
N LYS A 30 22.14 -19.86 -8.82
CA LYS A 30 20.68 -19.97 -8.84
C LYS A 30 20.15 -20.75 -7.62
N GLU A 31 20.77 -21.88 -7.30
CA GLU A 31 20.36 -22.76 -6.19
C GLU A 31 20.54 -22.07 -4.83
N GLN A 32 21.63 -21.32 -4.66
CA GLN A 32 21.88 -20.54 -3.45
C GLN A 32 20.83 -19.43 -3.28
N TYR A 33 20.52 -18.72 -4.36
CA TYR A 33 19.52 -17.66 -4.34
C TYR A 33 18.09 -18.21 -4.10
N GLU A 34 17.74 -19.33 -4.73
CA GLU A 34 16.46 -20.01 -4.49
C GLU A 34 16.32 -20.41 -3.02
N LYS A 35 17.37 -20.97 -2.43
CA LYS A 35 17.39 -21.31 -1.00
C LYS A 35 17.26 -20.07 -0.11
N TYR A 36 18.01 -19.01 -0.41
CA TYR A 36 17.96 -17.74 0.31
C TYR A 36 16.54 -17.15 0.31
N ILE A 37 15.88 -17.09 -0.84
CA ILE A 37 14.50 -16.58 -0.95
C ILE A 37 13.54 -17.47 -0.17
N MET A 38 13.65 -18.80 -0.30
CA MET A 38 12.77 -19.73 0.41
C MET A 38 12.90 -19.62 1.94
N GLU A 39 14.10 -19.40 2.46
CA GLU A 39 14.37 -19.31 3.91
C GLU A 39 13.98 -17.95 4.50
N ASN A 40 14.23 -16.85 3.78
CA ASN A 40 14.03 -15.50 4.31
C ASN A 40 12.70 -14.86 3.89
N TYR A 41 12.13 -15.31 2.77
CA TYR A 41 10.95 -14.72 2.15
C TYR A 41 9.99 -15.79 1.63
N PRO A 42 9.40 -16.62 2.52
CA PRO A 42 8.62 -17.80 2.13
C PRO A 42 7.36 -17.49 1.32
N THR A 43 6.90 -16.23 1.32
CA THR A 43 5.77 -15.76 0.51
C THR A 43 6.16 -15.40 -0.92
N LEU A 44 7.45 -15.20 -1.20
CA LEU A 44 7.96 -14.85 -2.53
C LEU A 44 8.15 -16.08 -3.40
N LYS A 45 7.76 -15.96 -4.67
CA LYS A 45 7.97 -16.95 -5.71
C LYS A 45 8.93 -16.40 -6.75
N ILE A 46 9.96 -17.17 -7.10
CA ILE A 46 10.83 -16.87 -8.24
C ILE A 46 10.10 -17.30 -9.51
N ILE A 47 9.77 -16.32 -10.36
CA ILE A 47 9.09 -16.55 -11.64
C ILE A 47 10.10 -16.64 -12.78
N HIS A 48 11.20 -15.90 -12.68
CA HIS A 48 12.27 -15.91 -13.66
C HIS A 48 13.62 -15.66 -12.98
N PHE A 49 14.67 -16.33 -13.47
CA PHE A 49 16.04 -16.13 -13.01
C PHE A 49 16.98 -16.21 -14.21
N SER A 50 17.74 -15.14 -14.43
CA SER A 50 18.82 -15.08 -15.42
C SER A 50 19.94 -14.15 -14.94
N VAL A 51 21.08 -14.19 -15.63
CA VAL A 51 22.20 -13.27 -15.38
C VAL A 51 21.85 -11.80 -15.60
N LYS A 52 20.77 -11.50 -16.36
CA LYS A 52 20.32 -10.14 -16.63
C LYS A 52 19.32 -9.66 -15.57
N GLU A 53 18.35 -10.52 -15.26
CA GLU A 53 17.25 -10.17 -14.37
C GLU A 53 16.67 -11.36 -13.59
N ILE A 54 16.15 -11.04 -12.41
CA ILE A 54 15.40 -11.94 -11.54
C ILE A 54 14.02 -11.34 -11.34
N ILE A 55 12.97 -12.12 -11.56
CA ILE A 55 11.58 -11.70 -11.37
C ILE A 55 10.98 -12.49 -10.21
N LEU A 56 10.57 -11.75 -9.19
CA LEU A 56 9.90 -12.25 -8.00
C LEU A 56 8.41 -11.86 -8.03
N ARG A 57 7.57 -12.70 -7.44
CA ARG A 57 6.14 -12.42 -7.25
C ARG A 57 5.71 -12.75 -5.83
N GLU A 58 4.87 -11.89 -5.26
CA GLU A 58 4.07 -12.16 -4.05
C GLU A 58 2.63 -11.69 -4.25
N GLU A 59 1.77 -12.19 -3.38
CA GLU A 59 0.37 -11.79 -3.26
C GLU A 59 0.10 -11.30 -1.83
N LYS A 60 -0.61 -10.19 -1.70
CA LYS A 60 -0.99 -9.59 -0.42
C LYS A 60 -2.50 -9.44 -0.35
N ASN A 61 -3.08 -9.70 0.83
CA ASN A 61 -4.53 -9.73 1.05
C ASN A 61 -5.08 -8.44 1.68
N HIS A 62 -4.40 -7.33 1.48
CA HIS A 62 -4.77 -6.01 1.97
C HIS A 62 -4.68 -4.98 0.85
N LEU A 63 -5.12 -3.74 1.11
CA LEU A 63 -5.01 -2.63 0.17
C LEU A 63 -3.54 -2.28 -0.08
N CYS A 64 -3.25 -1.80 -1.28
CA CYS A 64 -1.90 -1.37 -1.64
C CYS A 64 -1.59 0.06 -1.14
N PRO A 65 -0.32 0.45 -1.03
CA PRO A 65 0.08 1.79 -0.57
C PRO A 65 -0.45 2.98 -1.38
N ASN A 66 -0.93 2.76 -2.61
CA ASN A 66 -1.53 3.82 -3.43
C ASN A 66 -2.96 4.23 -3.00
N HIS A 67 -3.52 3.61 -1.96
CA HIS A 67 -4.84 3.99 -1.45
C HIS A 67 -4.74 4.93 -0.27
N TYR A 68 -5.73 5.80 -0.17
CA TYR A 68 -5.96 6.67 0.97
C TYR A 68 -7.27 6.32 1.64
N ILE A 69 -7.37 6.64 2.93
CA ILE A 69 -8.61 6.51 3.67
C ILE A 69 -8.93 7.85 4.30
N ILE A 70 -10.03 8.45 3.85
CA ILE A 70 -10.59 9.65 4.44
C ILE A 70 -11.46 9.19 5.60
N GLY A 71 -11.17 9.66 6.81
CA GLY A 71 -11.90 9.24 7.98
C GLY A 71 -11.84 10.22 9.13
N GLU A 72 -11.97 9.71 10.35
CA GLU A 72 -12.00 10.51 11.57
C GLU A 72 -10.77 10.24 12.45
N SER A 73 -10.25 11.29 13.09
CA SER A 73 -9.26 11.22 14.17
C SER A 73 -9.53 12.28 15.24
N ASN A 74 -9.79 11.86 16.47
CA ASN A 74 -10.08 12.71 17.62
C ASN A 74 -11.21 13.75 17.41
N GLY A 75 -12.24 13.38 16.65
CA GLY A 75 -13.39 14.20 16.30
C GLY A 75 -13.20 15.05 15.06
N TYR A 76 -12.10 14.93 14.34
CA TYR A 76 -11.75 15.73 13.16
C TYR A 76 -11.59 14.89 11.91
N ILE A 77 -11.81 15.50 10.75
CA ILE A 77 -11.52 14.84 9.46
C ILE A 77 -10.01 14.55 9.38
N ALA A 78 -9.66 13.37 8.91
CA ALA A 78 -8.29 12.90 8.78
C ALA A 78 -8.08 12.10 7.48
N ILE A 79 -6.82 12.03 7.05
CA ILE A 79 -6.37 11.15 5.97
C ILE A 79 -5.44 10.12 6.59
N TYR A 80 -5.67 8.86 6.24
CA TYR A 80 -4.78 7.76 6.56
C TYR A 80 -4.17 7.20 5.27
N GLY A 81 -2.87 6.94 5.31
CA GLY A 81 -2.18 6.12 4.30
C GLY A 81 -2.15 4.65 4.70
N ILE A 82 -1.70 3.80 3.78
CA ILE A 82 -1.58 2.35 3.97
C ILE A 82 -0.11 1.95 3.73
N ASP A 83 0.51 1.29 4.70
CA ASP A 83 1.89 0.82 4.56
C ASP A 83 2.00 -0.47 3.73
N GLU A 84 3.23 -0.92 3.47
CA GLU A 84 3.50 -2.14 2.71
C GLU A 84 2.94 -3.43 3.35
N ASN A 85 2.57 -3.38 4.63
CA ASN A 85 1.98 -4.48 5.40
C ASN A 85 0.45 -4.35 5.55
N GLY A 86 -0.16 -3.33 4.93
CA GLY A 86 -1.59 -3.09 4.98
C GLY A 86 -2.04 -2.39 6.26
N ARG A 87 -1.12 -1.83 7.04
CA ARG A 87 -1.45 -1.08 8.25
C ARG A 87 -1.76 0.36 7.89
N LYS A 88 -2.85 0.87 8.46
CA LYS A 88 -3.20 2.28 8.35
C LYS A 88 -2.25 3.11 9.22
N PHE A 89 -1.78 4.23 8.70
CA PHE A 89 -1.06 5.24 9.47
C PHE A 89 -1.71 6.61 9.26
N LEU A 90 -1.72 7.43 10.30
CA LEU A 90 -2.28 8.77 10.23
C LEU A 90 -1.34 9.68 9.43
N ASP A 91 -1.82 10.18 8.30
CA ASP A 91 -1.06 11.04 7.39
C ASP A 91 -1.33 12.53 7.67
N LYS A 92 -2.61 12.88 7.80
CA LYS A 92 -3.03 14.28 8.02
C LYS A 92 -4.29 14.38 8.88
N VAL A 93 -4.38 15.44 9.67
CA VAL A 93 -5.60 15.82 10.42
C VAL A 93 -5.98 17.25 10.09
N PHE A 94 -7.26 17.48 9.85
CA PHE A 94 -7.85 18.78 9.58
C PHE A 94 -8.54 19.31 10.84
N THR A 95 -7.76 19.91 11.74
CA THR A 95 -8.24 20.36 13.07
C THR A 95 -9.30 21.47 13.02
N ASP A 96 -9.39 22.18 11.89
CA ASP A 96 -10.43 23.21 11.68
C ASP A 96 -11.77 22.61 11.21
N TYR A 97 -11.79 21.31 10.95
CA TYR A 97 -12.95 20.59 10.38
C TYR A 97 -13.39 19.45 11.31
N PRO A 98 -14.05 19.77 12.44
CA PRO A 98 -14.62 18.77 13.32
C PRO A 98 -15.81 18.07 12.65
N ILE A 99 -15.87 16.75 12.73
CA ILE A 99 -16.94 15.97 12.08
C ILE A 99 -18.31 16.24 12.69
N SER A 100 -18.36 16.73 13.94
CA SER A 100 -19.61 17.05 14.65
C SER A 100 -20.44 18.15 13.99
N LEU A 101 -19.84 18.93 13.08
CA LEU A 101 -20.55 19.96 12.28
C LEU A 101 -21.21 19.39 11.02
N LEU A 102 -20.90 18.15 10.64
CA LEU A 102 -21.46 17.47 9.49
C LEU A 102 -22.78 16.78 9.83
N LYS A 103 -23.54 16.39 8.80
CA LYS A 103 -24.74 15.56 8.98
C LYS A 103 -24.33 14.18 9.55
N GLU A 104 -25.20 13.55 10.33
CA GLU A 104 -24.93 12.24 10.94
C GLU A 104 -24.56 11.17 9.90
N VAL A 105 -25.14 11.23 8.70
CA VAL A 105 -24.80 10.33 7.59
C VAL A 105 -23.34 10.48 7.15
N ASP A 106 -22.84 11.72 7.09
CA ASP A 106 -21.48 12.03 6.67
C ASP A 106 -20.47 11.73 7.79
N GLN A 107 -20.85 12.00 9.04
CA GLN A 107 -20.09 11.55 10.22
C GLN A 107 -19.88 10.04 10.19
N LYS A 108 -20.95 9.28 9.95
CA LYS A 108 -20.88 7.82 9.86
C LYS A 108 -19.96 7.36 8.73
N ARG A 109 -20.05 7.98 7.55
CA ARG A 109 -19.16 7.65 6.42
C ARG A 109 -17.69 7.86 6.76
N LEU A 110 -17.35 8.95 7.47
CA LEU A 110 -15.98 9.22 7.91
C LEU A 110 -15.51 8.25 9.00
N ILE A 111 -16.39 7.87 9.93
CA ILE A 111 -16.08 6.87 10.96
C ILE A 111 -15.84 5.48 10.34
N ASP A 112 -16.67 5.09 9.38
CA ASP A 112 -16.52 3.82 8.64
C ASP A 112 -15.26 3.85 7.75
N GLY A 113 -14.88 5.04 7.29
CA GLY A 113 -13.72 5.30 6.44
C GLY A 113 -14.06 5.18 4.96
N ILE A 114 -13.67 6.18 4.18
CA ILE A 114 -13.87 6.24 2.73
C ILE A 114 -12.53 5.94 2.06
N ILE A 115 -12.47 4.81 1.36
CA ILE A 115 -11.27 4.38 0.62
C ILE A 115 -11.31 4.98 -0.77
N VAL A 116 -10.19 5.58 -1.19
CA VAL A 116 -9.96 6.14 -2.52
C VAL A 116 -8.59 5.67 -3.03
N ASP A 117 -8.40 5.63 -4.35
CA ASP A 117 -7.20 5.04 -4.96
C ASP A 117 -6.33 6.02 -5.78
N SER A 118 -6.66 7.32 -5.72
CA SER A 118 -5.92 8.40 -6.36
C SER A 118 -5.95 9.70 -5.55
N GLU A 119 -4.98 10.58 -5.80
CA GLU A 119 -4.96 11.93 -5.20
C GLU A 119 -6.10 12.83 -5.71
N GLU A 120 -6.54 12.61 -6.96
CA GLU A 120 -7.67 13.31 -7.56
C GLU A 120 -8.97 12.96 -6.84
N GLU A 121 -9.28 11.66 -6.70
CA GLU A 121 -10.46 11.21 -5.97
C GLU A 121 -10.41 11.59 -4.49
N LEU A 122 -9.22 11.53 -3.88
CA LEU A 122 -8.99 12.03 -2.52
C LEU A 122 -9.40 13.50 -2.39
N THR A 123 -8.98 14.34 -3.33
CA THR A 123 -9.30 15.77 -3.35
C THR A 123 -10.79 15.99 -3.52
N ASP A 124 -11.40 15.35 -4.53
CA ASP A 124 -12.83 15.48 -4.84
C ASP A 124 -13.71 15.06 -3.65
N VAL A 125 -13.37 13.96 -2.98
CA VAL A 125 -14.13 13.49 -1.83
C VAL A 125 -13.94 14.42 -0.64
N LEU A 126 -12.72 14.90 -0.38
CA LEU A 126 -12.45 15.84 0.72
C LEU A 126 -13.23 17.15 0.55
N GLU A 127 -13.27 17.72 -0.67
CA GLU A 127 -14.00 18.96 -0.95
C GLU A 127 -15.47 18.89 -0.53
N ASN A 128 -16.11 17.71 -0.60
CA ASN A 128 -17.49 17.53 -0.17
C ASN A 128 -17.69 17.70 1.35
N PHE A 129 -16.62 17.62 2.16
CA PHE A 129 -16.69 17.73 3.62
C PHE A 129 -16.04 19.01 4.18
N ILE A 130 -15.13 19.64 3.42
CA ILE A 130 -14.33 20.78 3.90
C ILE A 130 -14.65 22.11 3.20
N SER A 131 -15.67 22.13 2.33
CA SER A 131 -16.17 23.34 1.67
C SER A 131 -17.17 24.14 2.50
#